data_AF-A0A7S2D8P3-F1
#
_entry.id   AF-A0A7S2D8P3-F1
#
_cell.length_a   1.000
_cell.length_b   1.000
_cell.length_c   1.000
_cell.angle_alpha   90.00
_cell.angle_beta   90.00
_cell.angle_gamma   90.00
#
_symmetry.space_group_name_H-M   'P 1'
#
loop_
_entity.id
_entity.type
_entity.pdbx_description
1 polymer ?
#
loop_
_entity_poly.entity_id
_entity_poly.type
_entity_poly.pdbx_seq_one_letter_code
_entity_poly.pdbx_strand_id
1 'polypeptide(L)'
;RVSCASRGGESSMDFAAGDRVQAVSPRDQQRYPGTVEGSSGDGTYTVRWDDPAGGPETDEIDARHVRKMAAAADFAVGDDVQALSAEDSNWYPGSVLAANADGTFTVLWDDLHSGQETADVRPEDMQKVDVFRDYEVEDAVEAVSPVDGELHIGTVEAKNQDGTFLVRWDDPAGGPEESIVSPKRMRFPRLPVLGLQVGEKFSGTVVKILWRGALVDIG
;
A
#
# COMPACT_ATOMS: atom_id res chain seq x y z
N ARG A 1 -14.19 19.81 41.34
CA ARG A 1 -13.61 20.62 40.25
C ARG A 1 -12.56 19.76 39.57
N VAL A 2 -12.78 19.46 38.28
CA VAL A 2 -11.81 19.22 37.19
C VAL A 2 -10.64 18.25 37.46
N SER A 3 -10.34 17.23 36.66
CA SER A 3 -10.44 17.17 35.20
C SER A 3 -10.55 15.72 34.73
N CYS A 4 -11.43 15.51 33.76
CA CYS A 4 -11.45 14.36 32.86
C CYS A 4 -10.14 14.33 32.07
N ALA A 5 -9.28 13.33 32.34
CA ALA A 5 -8.19 12.99 31.44
C ALA A 5 -8.77 12.06 30.36
N SER A 6 -9.23 12.65 29.26
CA SER A 6 -9.47 11.95 27.99
C SER A 6 -8.15 11.40 27.48
N ARG A 7 -7.79 10.18 27.90
CA ARG A 7 -6.79 9.37 27.18
C ARG A 7 -7.45 8.77 25.97
N GLY A 8 -7.69 9.62 24.97
CA GLY A 8 -7.79 9.16 23.59
C GLY A 8 -6.41 8.63 23.22
N GLY A 9 -6.32 7.31 23.08
CA GLY A 9 -5.21 6.70 22.38
C GLY A 9 -5.35 7.07 20.92
N GLU A 10 -4.60 8.06 20.47
CA GLU A 10 -4.48 8.40 19.07
C GLU A 10 -3.03 8.16 18.71
N SER A 11 -2.83 7.37 17.67
CA SER A 11 -1.55 7.02 17.11
C SER A 11 -0.62 8.24 17.12
N SER A 12 0.53 8.13 17.79
CA SER A 12 1.66 9.02 17.59
C SER A 12 2.16 8.82 16.16
N MET A 13 1.43 9.38 15.19
CA MET A 13 1.95 9.69 13.88
C MET A 13 2.77 10.95 14.10
N ASP A 14 4.02 10.77 14.53
CA ASP A 14 4.98 11.86 14.64
C ASP A 14 5.31 12.30 13.21
N PHE A 15 4.68 13.37 12.73
CA PHE A 15 5.01 13.94 11.42
C PHE A 15 6.19 14.90 11.58
N ALA A 16 7.19 14.77 10.71
CA ALA A 16 8.34 15.66 10.72
C ALA A 16 8.05 16.94 9.92
N ALA A 17 8.71 18.05 10.28
CA ALA A 17 8.69 19.24 9.44
C ALA A 17 9.33 18.91 8.07
N GLY A 18 8.62 19.21 7.00
CA GLY A 18 8.93 18.82 5.62
C GLY A 18 8.21 17.56 5.13
N ASP A 19 7.52 16.82 6.00
CA ASP A 19 6.73 15.65 5.56
C ASP A 19 5.54 16.11 4.71
N ARG A 20 5.34 15.40 3.60
CA ARG A 20 4.16 15.56 2.73
C ARG A 20 2.98 14.83 3.37
N VAL A 21 1.85 15.51 3.49
CA VAL A 21 0.68 15.01 4.20
C VAL A 21 -0.61 15.38 3.49
N GLN A 22 -1.65 14.57 3.72
CA GLN A 22 -3.01 14.86 3.30
C GLN A 22 -3.82 15.21 4.54
N ALA A 23 -4.18 16.48 4.66
CA ALA A 23 -4.89 17.01 5.82
C ALA A 23 -6.33 17.39 5.48
N VAL A 24 -7.24 17.25 6.44
CA VAL A 24 -8.64 17.69 6.29
C VAL A 24 -8.71 19.19 6.54
N SER A 25 -9.15 19.97 5.55
CA SER A 25 -9.38 21.41 5.71
C SER A 25 -10.48 21.67 6.75
N PRO A 26 -10.26 22.60 7.70
CA PRO A 26 -11.26 22.93 8.72
C PRO A 26 -12.48 23.68 8.16
N ARG A 27 -12.38 24.22 6.93
CA ARG A 27 -13.47 24.98 6.27
C ARG A 27 -14.47 24.06 5.60
N ASP A 28 -13.96 23.14 4.78
CA ASP A 28 -14.77 22.36 3.85
C ASP A 28 -14.82 20.88 4.23
N GLN A 29 -14.08 20.47 5.26
CA GLN A 29 -13.93 19.06 5.70
C GLN A 29 -13.43 18.12 4.57
N GLN A 30 -12.86 18.70 3.52
CA GLN A 30 -12.28 17.99 2.39
C GLN A 30 -10.79 17.79 2.61
N ARG A 31 -10.25 16.68 2.11
CA ARG A 31 -8.81 16.37 2.19
C ARG A 31 -8.06 17.12 1.10
N TYR A 32 -7.02 17.83 1.49
CA TYR A 32 -6.10 18.49 0.57
C TYR A 32 -4.66 18.06 0.84
N PRO A 33 -3.82 18.00 -0.20
CA PRO A 33 -2.40 17.81 -0.04
C PRO A 33 -1.77 19.07 0.58
N GLY A 34 -0.77 18.85 1.43
CA GLY A 34 0.05 19.89 1.99
C GLY A 34 1.36 19.36 2.54
N THR A 35 2.18 20.27 3.05
CA THR A 35 3.48 20.01 3.66
C THR A 35 3.46 20.45 5.11
N VAL A 36 3.92 19.61 6.03
CA VAL A 36 4.04 19.97 7.45
C VAL A 36 5.17 20.98 7.62
N GLU A 37 4.90 22.19 8.10
CA GLU A 37 5.97 23.14 8.43
C GLU A 37 6.52 22.94 9.84
N GLY A 38 5.70 22.44 10.75
CA GLY A 38 6.10 22.19 12.13
C GLY A 38 4.97 21.59 12.96
N SER A 39 5.31 21.19 14.19
CA SER A 39 4.36 20.76 15.20
C SER A 39 4.39 21.73 16.38
N SER A 40 3.22 22.07 16.92
CA SER A 40 3.12 22.94 18.10
C SER A 40 3.37 22.18 19.41
N GLY A 41 3.62 20.87 19.37
CA GLY A 41 3.85 20.04 20.55
C GLY A 41 2.59 19.69 21.37
N ASP A 42 1.45 20.32 21.07
CA ASP A 42 0.14 20.06 21.67
C ASP A 42 -0.70 19.00 20.92
N GLY A 43 -0.11 18.35 19.90
CA GLY A 43 -0.81 17.39 19.01
C GLY A 43 -1.42 18.02 17.76
N THR A 44 -1.18 19.31 17.53
CA THR A 44 -1.51 20.02 16.28
C THR A 44 -0.27 20.22 15.41
N TYR A 45 -0.48 20.12 14.10
CA TYR A 45 0.53 20.28 13.06
C TYR A 45 0.16 21.47 12.17
N THR A 46 1.13 22.33 11.90
CA THR A 46 0.97 23.41 10.92
C THR A 46 1.19 22.83 9.53
N VAL A 47 0.12 22.73 8.75
CA VAL A 47 0.16 22.20 7.37
C VAL A 47 0.04 23.37 6.40
N ARG A 48 1.03 23.50 5.52
CA ARG A 48 1.01 24.41 4.38
C ARG A 48 0.35 23.72 3.20
N TRP A 49 -0.74 24.27 2.68
CA TRP A 49 -1.48 23.65 1.58
C TRP A 49 -0.75 23.84 0.25
N ASP A 50 -0.79 22.82 -0.61
CA ASP A 50 -0.20 22.89 -1.96
C ASP A 50 -1.10 23.64 -2.96
N ASP A 51 -2.40 23.80 -2.68
CA ASP A 51 -3.34 24.52 -3.54
C ASP A 51 -3.55 25.99 -3.10
N PRO A 52 -3.11 26.99 -3.91
CA PRO A 52 -3.30 28.40 -3.61
C PRO A 52 -4.70 28.95 -4.00
N ALA A 53 -5.67 28.11 -4.37
CA ALA A 53 -7.00 28.53 -4.88
C ALA A 53 -7.95 29.21 -3.87
N GLY A 54 -7.42 29.90 -2.85
CA GLY A 54 -8.19 30.85 -2.00
C GLY A 54 -8.23 30.52 -0.51
N GLY A 55 -7.48 29.51 -0.07
CA GLY A 55 -7.26 29.20 1.34
C GLY A 55 -6.16 30.04 2.00
N PRO A 56 -6.02 29.97 3.34
CA PRO A 56 -4.84 30.46 4.01
C PRO A 56 -3.65 29.59 3.57
N GLU A 57 -2.44 30.16 3.51
CA GLU A 57 -1.25 29.40 3.11
C GLU A 57 -0.97 28.23 4.07
N THR A 58 -1.29 28.41 5.36
CA THR A 58 -1.13 27.42 6.43
C THR A 58 -2.37 27.33 7.31
N ASP A 59 -2.68 26.12 7.80
CA ASP A 59 -3.67 25.89 8.86
C ASP A 59 -3.08 24.97 9.95
N GLU A 60 -3.53 25.16 11.19
CA GLU A 60 -3.22 24.24 12.30
C GLU A 60 -4.23 23.10 12.33
N ILE A 61 -3.77 21.91 11.95
CA ILE A 61 -4.59 20.71 11.84
C ILE A 61 -4.20 19.72 12.93
N ASP A 62 -5.20 19.18 13.61
CA ASP A 62 -5.00 18.13 14.60
C ASP A 62 -4.44 16.86 13.94
N ALA A 63 -3.49 16.17 14.59
CA ALA A 63 -2.84 14.94 14.12
C ALA A 63 -3.83 13.92 13.54
N ARG A 64 -5.03 13.83 14.12
CA ARG A 64 -6.14 12.96 13.69
C ARG A 64 -6.56 13.14 12.24
N HIS A 65 -6.45 14.37 11.78
CA HIS A 65 -6.91 14.80 10.48
C HIS A 65 -5.77 14.91 9.48
N VAL A 66 -4.55 14.57 9.89
CA VAL A 66 -3.35 14.52 9.04
C VAL A 66 -3.04 13.06 8.73
N ARG A 67 -2.75 12.74 7.47
CA ARG A 67 -2.20 11.44 7.06
C ARG A 67 -0.89 11.65 6.31
N LYS A 68 0.14 10.86 6.64
CA LYS A 68 1.41 10.88 5.91
C LYS A 68 1.16 10.45 4.48
N MET A 69 1.63 11.24 3.54
CA MET A 69 1.70 10.85 2.13
C MET A 69 3.09 10.31 1.87
N ALA A 70 3.18 9.33 0.97
CA ALA A 70 4.46 8.88 0.48
C ALA A 70 5.16 10.07 -0.20
N ALA A 71 6.37 10.37 0.23
CA ALA A 71 7.17 11.44 -0.34
C ALA A 71 7.90 10.91 -1.59
N ALA A 72 8.29 11.81 -2.48
CA ALA A 72 9.20 11.47 -3.59
C ALA A 72 10.48 10.78 -3.09
N ALA A 73 10.93 11.07 -1.86
CA ALA A 73 12.09 10.43 -1.25
C ALA A 73 11.89 8.94 -0.93
N ASP A 74 10.64 8.46 -0.89
CA ASP A 74 10.32 7.06 -0.56
C ASP A 74 10.37 6.12 -1.78
N PHE A 75 10.45 6.68 -3.00
CA PHE A 75 10.44 5.93 -4.25
C PHE A 75 11.79 6.01 -4.97
N ALA A 76 12.31 4.85 -5.36
CA ALA A 76 13.50 4.71 -6.18
C ALA A 76 13.14 4.14 -7.56
N VAL A 77 13.95 4.45 -8.57
CA VAL A 77 13.86 3.81 -9.89
C VAL A 77 14.04 2.30 -9.73
N GLY A 78 13.08 1.53 -10.23
CA GLY A 78 13.00 0.08 -10.11
C GLY A 78 12.12 -0.42 -8.95
N ASP A 79 11.62 0.45 -8.08
CA ASP A 79 10.64 0.06 -7.06
C ASP A 79 9.32 -0.38 -7.71
N ASP A 80 8.71 -1.42 -7.15
CA ASP A 80 7.35 -1.80 -7.49
C ASP A 80 6.35 -0.92 -6.73
N VAL A 81 5.38 -0.41 -7.46
CA VAL A 81 4.39 0.54 -6.96
C VAL A 81 3.01 0.19 -7.50
N GLN A 82 1.98 0.56 -6.76
CA GLN A 82 0.66 0.76 -7.33
C GLN A 82 0.50 2.24 -7.63
N ALA A 83 0.11 2.57 -8.84
CA ALA A 83 -0.10 3.93 -9.28
C ALA A 83 -1.56 4.15 -9.67
N LEU A 84 -2.09 5.31 -9.34
CA LEU A 84 -3.43 5.72 -9.73
C LEU A 84 -3.43 6.09 -11.23
N SER A 85 -4.31 5.48 -12.01
CA SER A 85 -4.56 5.89 -13.39
C SER A 85 -5.29 7.22 -13.42
N ALA A 86 -4.82 8.16 -14.25
CA ALA A 86 -5.47 9.44 -14.47
C ALA A 86 -6.82 9.32 -15.23
N GLU A 87 -7.03 8.23 -15.98
CA GLU A 87 -8.22 8.05 -16.81
C GLU A 87 -9.44 7.60 -15.98
N ASP A 88 -9.21 6.65 -15.08
CA ASP A 88 -10.27 5.93 -14.38
C ASP A 88 -10.11 5.94 -12.86
N SER A 89 -9.08 6.62 -12.32
CA SER A 89 -8.82 6.77 -10.88
C SER A 89 -8.77 5.43 -10.12
N ASN A 90 -8.35 4.36 -10.81
CA ASN A 90 -8.09 3.06 -10.18
C ASN A 90 -6.59 2.85 -10.00
N TRP A 91 -6.25 2.00 -9.02
CA TRP A 91 -4.88 1.65 -8.70
C TRP A 91 -4.43 0.47 -9.55
N TYR A 92 -3.40 0.68 -10.35
CA TYR A 92 -2.79 -0.35 -11.18
C TYR A 92 -1.38 -0.67 -10.72
N PRO A 93 -0.98 -1.94 -10.76
CA PRO A 93 0.40 -2.32 -10.50
C PRO A 93 1.31 -1.77 -11.61
N GLY A 94 2.44 -1.22 -11.19
CA GLY A 94 3.48 -0.73 -12.09
C GLY A 94 4.84 -0.74 -11.41
N SER A 95 5.84 -0.24 -12.12
CA SER A 95 7.19 -0.05 -11.59
C SER A 95 7.71 1.33 -11.94
N VAL A 96 8.48 1.92 -11.03
CA VAL A 96 9.09 3.23 -11.26
C VAL A 96 10.17 3.12 -12.33
N LEU A 97 9.95 3.73 -13.49
CA LEU A 97 10.90 3.75 -14.60
C LEU A 97 11.89 4.90 -14.48
N ALA A 98 11.43 6.08 -14.05
CA ALA A 98 12.25 7.26 -13.89
C ALA A 98 11.69 8.18 -12.79
N ALA A 99 12.57 8.93 -12.14
CA ALA A 99 12.22 10.02 -11.25
C ALA A 99 12.51 11.34 -11.96
N ASN A 100 11.49 12.16 -12.16
CA ASN A 100 11.60 13.45 -12.83
C ASN A 100 12.06 14.54 -11.85
N ALA A 101 12.76 15.55 -12.35
CA ALA A 101 13.28 16.65 -11.53
C ALA A 101 12.18 17.58 -10.97
N ASP A 102 10.96 17.48 -11.49
CA ASP A 102 9.77 18.18 -11.00
C ASP A 102 9.11 17.50 -9.80
N GLY A 103 9.61 16.32 -9.40
CA GLY A 103 9.06 15.52 -8.29
C GLY A 103 7.97 14.54 -8.71
N THR A 104 7.70 14.38 -10.01
CA THR A 104 6.87 13.28 -10.55
C THR A 104 7.71 12.04 -10.85
N PHE A 105 7.08 10.90 -11.01
CA PHE A 105 7.74 9.65 -11.39
C PHE A 105 7.06 9.07 -12.61
N THR A 106 7.86 8.68 -13.60
CA THR A 106 7.37 7.90 -14.72
C THR A 106 7.16 6.47 -14.23
N VAL A 107 5.90 6.06 -14.11
CA VAL A 107 5.51 4.69 -13.75
C VAL A 107 5.22 3.93 -15.02
N LEU A 108 5.81 2.75 -15.11
CA LEU A 108 5.51 1.77 -16.14
C LEU A 108 4.44 0.81 -15.63
N TRP A 109 3.24 0.85 -16.24
CA TRP A 109 2.17 -0.07 -15.89
C TRP A 109 2.38 -1.46 -16.50
N ASP A 110 2.03 -2.48 -15.74
CA ASP A 110 2.27 -3.90 -16.07
C ASP A 110 0.98 -4.59 -16.58
N ASP A 111 0.05 -3.84 -17.18
CA ASP A 111 -1.21 -4.41 -17.69
C ASP A 111 -0.96 -5.21 -18.98
N LEU A 112 -0.77 -6.50 -18.79
CA LEU A 112 -0.41 -7.51 -19.80
C LEU A 112 -1.43 -7.68 -20.96
N HIS A 113 -2.47 -6.85 -21.06
CA HIS A 113 -3.39 -6.84 -22.20
C HIS A 113 -3.25 -5.63 -23.13
N SER A 114 -2.66 -4.52 -22.65
CA SER A 114 -2.75 -3.21 -23.32
C SER A 114 -1.38 -2.56 -23.53
N GLY A 115 -0.32 -3.35 -23.69
CA GLY A 115 1.00 -2.81 -24.04
C GLY A 115 1.68 -2.02 -22.92
N GLN A 116 2.90 -1.57 -23.22
CA GLN A 116 3.78 -0.93 -22.27
C GLN A 116 3.39 0.56 -22.11
N GLU A 117 2.41 0.84 -21.24
CA GLU A 117 1.98 2.21 -20.96
C GLU A 117 2.83 2.82 -19.83
N THR A 118 3.41 3.98 -20.12
CA THR A 118 4.12 4.80 -19.14
C THR A 118 3.35 6.08 -18.89
N ALA A 119 3.15 6.43 -17.63
CA ALA A 119 2.53 7.70 -17.24
C ALA A 119 3.37 8.40 -16.17
N ASP A 120 3.41 9.73 -16.21
CA ASP A 120 4.00 10.53 -15.14
C ASP A 120 3.00 10.68 -14.01
N VAL A 121 3.25 9.95 -12.93
CA VAL A 121 2.39 9.89 -11.75
C VAL A 121 3.08 10.64 -10.63
N ARG A 122 2.29 11.36 -9.83
CA ARG A 122 2.81 12.05 -8.67
C ARG A 122 3.05 11.04 -7.55
N PRO A 123 4.02 11.24 -6.65
CA PRO A 123 4.26 10.35 -5.51
C PRO A 123 3.04 10.21 -4.58
N GLU A 124 2.12 11.18 -4.60
CA GLU A 124 0.83 11.09 -3.90
C GLU A 124 -0.12 10.03 -4.44
N ASP A 125 -0.04 9.79 -5.75
CA ASP A 125 -0.84 8.85 -6.50
C ASP A 125 -0.07 7.54 -6.72
N MET A 126 0.99 7.34 -5.93
CA MET A 126 1.82 6.14 -5.92
C MET A 126 1.86 5.55 -4.52
N GLN A 127 1.84 4.22 -4.47
CA GLN A 127 1.99 3.47 -3.24
C GLN A 127 3.06 2.42 -3.45
N LYS A 128 4.10 2.41 -2.62
CA LYS A 128 5.14 1.39 -2.69
C LYS A 128 4.54 0.05 -2.31
N VAL A 129 4.72 -0.95 -3.17
CA VAL A 129 4.26 -2.30 -2.93
C VAL A 129 5.48 -3.18 -2.83
N ASP A 130 5.64 -3.83 -1.68
CA ASP A 130 6.67 -4.84 -1.52
C ASP A 130 6.17 -6.11 -2.22
N VAL A 131 6.69 -6.34 -3.43
CA VAL A 131 6.35 -7.52 -4.20
C VAL A 131 7.27 -8.63 -3.73
N PHE A 132 6.67 -9.59 -3.01
CA PHE A 132 7.37 -10.81 -2.66
C PHE A 132 7.64 -11.63 -3.94
N ARG A 133 8.90 -12.01 -4.18
CA ARG A 133 9.32 -12.77 -5.37
C ARG A 133 10.01 -14.10 -5.02
N ASP A 134 9.99 -14.45 -3.74
CA ASP A 134 10.65 -15.63 -3.20
C ASP A 134 9.65 -16.75 -2.88
N TYR A 135 8.58 -16.86 -3.68
CA TYR A 135 7.63 -17.97 -3.57
C TYR A 135 8.31 -19.30 -3.89
N GLU A 136 8.03 -20.32 -3.08
CA GLU A 136 8.43 -21.70 -3.32
C GLU A 136 7.33 -22.47 -4.06
N VAL A 137 7.72 -23.56 -4.71
CA VAL A 137 6.74 -24.46 -5.33
C VAL A 137 5.93 -25.11 -4.19
N GLU A 138 4.62 -25.23 -4.40
CA GLU A 138 3.58 -25.63 -3.44
C GLU A 138 3.13 -24.54 -2.44
N ASP A 139 3.65 -23.32 -2.52
CA ASP A 139 3.14 -22.21 -1.69
C ASP A 139 1.72 -21.79 -2.10
N ALA A 140 0.88 -21.55 -1.10
CA ALA A 140 -0.44 -20.96 -1.30
C ALA A 140 -0.32 -19.44 -1.52
N VAL A 141 -0.83 -18.96 -2.64
CA VAL A 141 -0.78 -17.55 -3.05
C VAL A 141 -2.15 -17.08 -3.51
N GLU A 142 -2.52 -15.84 -3.25
CA GLU A 142 -3.64 -15.18 -3.92
C GLU A 142 -3.13 -14.58 -5.22
N ALA A 143 -3.57 -15.12 -6.35
CA ALA A 143 -3.19 -14.67 -7.69
C ALA A 143 -4.42 -14.24 -8.48
N VAL A 144 -4.25 -13.24 -9.35
CA VAL A 144 -5.33 -12.75 -10.23
C VAL A 144 -5.67 -13.83 -11.25
N SER A 145 -6.92 -14.31 -11.21
CA SER A 145 -7.47 -15.29 -12.15
C SER A 145 -7.51 -14.71 -13.56
N PRO A 146 -7.11 -15.47 -14.60
CA PRO A 146 -7.22 -15.02 -15.99
C PRO A 146 -8.66 -14.98 -16.50
N VAL A 147 -9.61 -15.63 -15.80
CA VAL A 147 -11.00 -15.75 -16.24
C VAL A 147 -11.81 -14.50 -15.91
N ASP A 148 -11.70 -14.05 -14.67
CA ASP A 148 -12.51 -12.98 -14.09
C ASP A 148 -11.70 -11.75 -13.68
N GLY A 149 -10.37 -11.86 -13.59
CA GLY A 149 -9.50 -10.77 -13.16
C GLY A 149 -9.55 -10.50 -11.66
N GLU A 150 -10.18 -11.35 -10.86
CA GLU A 150 -10.22 -11.27 -9.41
C GLU A 150 -9.14 -12.13 -8.76
N LEU A 151 -8.78 -11.77 -7.52
CA LEU A 151 -7.77 -12.49 -6.75
C LEU A 151 -8.38 -13.76 -6.17
N HIS A 152 -7.90 -14.90 -6.64
CA HIS A 152 -8.28 -16.22 -6.16
C HIS A 152 -7.09 -16.90 -5.47
N ILE A 153 -7.39 -17.76 -4.49
CA ILE A 153 -6.37 -18.58 -3.84
C ILE A 153 -5.96 -19.66 -4.84
N GLY A 154 -4.67 -19.69 -5.14
CA GLY A 154 -4.01 -20.71 -5.95
C GLY A 154 -2.77 -21.25 -5.25
N THR A 155 -2.20 -22.28 -5.83
CA THR A 155 -0.96 -22.92 -5.39
C THR A 155 0.09 -22.74 -6.46
N VAL A 156 1.31 -22.34 -6.08
CA VAL A 156 2.44 -22.23 -7.01
C VAL A 156 2.85 -23.64 -7.45
N GLU A 157 2.70 -23.96 -8.74
CA GLU A 157 3.05 -25.26 -9.29
C GLU A 157 4.48 -25.28 -9.86
N ALA A 158 4.95 -24.14 -10.39
CA ALA A 158 6.32 -24.03 -10.89
C ALA A 158 6.82 -22.57 -10.86
N LYS A 159 8.14 -22.41 -10.72
CA LYS A 159 8.84 -21.13 -10.88
C LYS A 159 9.59 -21.11 -12.22
N ASN A 160 9.27 -20.14 -13.07
CA ASN A 160 10.00 -19.93 -14.33
C ASN A 160 11.29 -19.14 -14.07
N GLN A 161 12.31 -19.36 -14.92
CA GLN A 161 13.60 -18.64 -14.84
C GLN A 161 13.45 -17.13 -15.11
N ASP A 162 12.39 -16.73 -15.81
CA ASP A 162 12.03 -15.34 -16.09
C ASP A 162 11.43 -14.60 -14.88
N GLY A 163 11.22 -15.29 -13.74
CA GLY A 163 10.65 -14.70 -12.53
C GLY A 163 9.12 -14.67 -12.49
N THR A 164 8.45 -15.28 -13.46
CA THR A 164 7.02 -15.59 -13.41
C THR A 164 6.78 -16.92 -12.69
N PHE A 165 5.59 -17.11 -12.13
CA PHE A 165 5.22 -18.37 -11.49
C PHE A 165 3.97 -18.94 -12.16
N LEU A 166 3.97 -20.26 -12.33
CA LEU A 166 2.79 -21.01 -12.73
C LEU A 166 1.95 -21.23 -11.47
N VAL A 167 0.77 -20.60 -11.41
CA VAL A 167 -0.16 -20.77 -10.30
C VAL A 167 -1.36 -21.57 -10.78
N ARG A 168 -1.74 -22.56 -9.99
CA ARG A 168 -2.94 -23.37 -10.19
C ARG A 168 -4.01 -22.95 -9.19
N TRP A 169 -5.15 -22.48 -9.66
CA TRP A 169 -6.29 -22.14 -8.81
C TRP A 169 -7.14 -23.37 -8.49
N ASP A 170 -7.62 -23.45 -7.24
CA ASP A 170 -8.55 -24.48 -6.79
C ASP A 170 -9.98 -23.93 -6.97
N ASP A 171 -10.56 -24.12 -8.17
CA ASP A 171 -11.93 -23.68 -8.45
C ASP A 171 -12.94 -24.71 -7.89
N PRO A 172 -13.83 -24.31 -6.94
CA PRO A 172 -14.90 -25.19 -6.45
C PRO A 172 -15.93 -25.58 -7.53
N ALA A 173 -15.94 -24.95 -8.71
CA ALA A 173 -16.78 -25.29 -9.86
C ALA A 173 -16.17 -26.34 -10.82
N GLY A 174 -14.95 -26.82 -10.54
CA GLY A 174 -14.44 -28.07 -11.11
C GLY A 174 -13.52 -27.93 -12.34
N GLY A 175 -12.35 -27.34 -12.15
CA GLY A 175 -11.22 -27.47 -13.08
C GLY A 175 -9.89 -27.05 -12.44
N PRO A 176 -8.76 -27.72 -12.77
CA PRO A 176 -7.44 -27.15 -12.53
C PRO A 176 -7.18 -26.11 -13.62
N GLU A 177 -7.39 -24.83 -13.29
CA GLU A 177 -6.91 -23.73 -14.13
C GLU A 177 -5.50 -23.37 -13.68
N GLU A 178 -4.53 -23.55 -14.56
CA GLU A 178 -3.14 -23.13 -14.38
C GLU A 178 -2.86 -21.95 -15.30
N SER A 179 -2.19 -20.92 -14.79
CA SER A 179 -1.75 -19.80 -15.62
C SER A 179 -0.44 -19.22 -15.10
N ILE A 180 0.30 -18.62 -16.02
CA ILE A 180 1.55 -17.93 -15.73
C ILE A 180 1.18 -16.54 -15.24
N VAL A 181 1.48 -16.28 -13.97
CA VAL A 181 1.20 -15.01 -13.31
C VAL A 181 2.51 -14.36 -12.87
N SER A 182 2.52 -13.02 -12.91
CA SER A 182 3.65 -12.23 -12.42
C SER A 182 3.57 -12.11 -10.90
N PRO A 183 4.71 -12.06 -10.17
CA PRO A 183 4.72 -11.93 -8.72
C PRO A 183 4.03 -10.65 -8.23
N LYS A 184 3.97 -9.59 -9.06
CA LYS A 184 3.25 -8.36 -8.75
C LYS A 184 1.73 -8.53 -8.67
N ARG A 185 1.19 -9.58 -9.29
CA ARG A 185 -0.22 -9.99 -9.22
C ARG A 185 -0.42 -11.20 -8.31
N MET A 186 0.58 -11.52 -7.48
CA MET A 186 0.51 -12.51 -6.43
C MET A 186 0.72 -11.83 -5.09
N ARG A 187 0.04 -12.34 -4.07
CA ARG A 187 0.31 -11.99 -2.68
C ARG A 187 0.10 -13.22 -1.83
N PHE A 188 0.76 -13.32 -0.67
CA PHE A 188 0.37 -14.34 0.27
C PHE A 188 -1.07 -14.11 0.75
N PRO A 189 -1.91 -15.16 0.83
CA PRO A 189 -3.19 -15.06 1.49
C PRO A 189 -2.95 -14.62 2.92
N ARG A 190 -3.61 -13.54 3.34
CA ARG A 190 -3.43 -12.92 4.68
C ARG A 190 -3.74 -13.88 5.85
N LEU A 191 -4.30 -15.05 5.56
CA LEU A 191 -4.54 -16.14 6.50
C LEU A 191 -4.72 -17.44 5.70
N PRO A 192 -4.06 -18.57 6.06
CA PRO A 192 -4.54 -19.89 5.66
C PRO A 192 -5.71 -20.27 6.60
N VAL A 193 -6.88 -19.62 6.46
CA VAL A 193 -8.04 -19.89 7.33
C VAL A 193 -8.54 -21.33 7.23
N LEU A 194 -8.19 -22.04 6.15
CA LEU A 194 -8.70 -23.40 5.88
C LEU A 194 -7.76 -24.54 6.30
N GLY A 195 -6.55 -24.25 6.80
CA GLY A 195 -5.53 -25.27 7.07
C GLY A 195 -5.16 -25.50 8.55
N LEU A 196 -5.66 -24.68 9.49
CA LEU A 196 -5.21 -24.75 10.89
C LEU A 196 -5.68 -26.03 11.59
N GLN A 197 -4.81 -27.04 11.64
CA GLN A 197 -4.99 -28.21 12.51
C GLN A 197 -4.39 -27.95 13.89
N VAL A 198 -5.05 -28.46 14.94
CA VAL A 198 -4.53 -28.38 16.32
C VAL A 198 -3.19 -29.14 16.38
N GLY A 199 -2.08 -28.42 16.52
CA GLY A 199 -0.73 -29.00 16.65
C GLY A 199 0.27 -28.56 15.57
N GLU A 200 -0.18 -27.85 14.54
CA GLU A 200 0.68 -27.32 13.50
C GLU A 200 1.48 -26.10 14.00
N LYS A 201 2.74 -25.99 13.58
CA LYS A 201 3.64 -24.91 14.01
C LYS A 201 3.88 -23.97 12.85
N PHE A 202 3.47 -22.72 13.01
CA PHE A 202 3.77 -21.65 12.08
C PHE A 202 4.86 -20.75 12.67
N SER A 203 5.79 -20.32 11.82
CA SER A 203 6.76 -19.28 12.12
C SER A 203 6.20 -17.94 11.66
N GLY A 204 6.29 -16.91 12.50
CA GLY A 204 5.88 -15.57 12.13
C GLY A 204 6.62 -14.51 12.92
N THR A 205 6.50 -13.26 12.48
CA THR A 205 7.08 -12.09 13.11
C THR A 205 6.16 -11.57 14.20
N VAL A 206 6.67 -11.39 15.41
CA VAL A 206 5.89 -10.81 16.50
C VAL A 206 5.69 -9.31 16.24
N VAL A 207 4.50 -8.92 15.80
CA VAL A 207 4.15 -7.51 15.51
C VAL A 207 3.83 -6.75 16.79
N LYS A 208 3.24 -7.41 17.78
CA LYS A 208 2.82 -6.74 19.02
C LYS A 208 2.79 -7.67 20.20
N ILE A 209 3.36 -7.25 21.33
CA ILE A 209 3.24 -7.97 22.60
C ILE A 209 2.14 -7.31 23.43
N LEU A 210 1.11 -8.09 23.77
CA LEU A 210 -0.01 -7.69 24.62
C LEU A 210 0.05 -8.44 25.95
N TRP A 211 -0.62 -7.90 26.96
CA TRP A 211 -0.64 -8.50 28.30
C TRP A 211 -1.28 -9.91 28.35
N ARG A 212 -2.00 -10.31 27.30
CA ARG A 212 -2.60 -11.65 27.14
C ARG A 212 -1.89 -12.55 26.12
N GLY A 213 -0.79 -12.11 25.51
CA GLY A 213 -0.07 -12.89 24.51
C GLY A 213 0.63 -12.04 23.45
N ALA A 214 1.35 -12.69 22.55
CA ALA A 214 1.99 -12.05 21.41
C ALA A 214 1.08 -12.16 20.18
N LEU A 215 0.87 -11.04 19.50
CA LEU A 215 0.28 -10.99 18.16
C LEU A 215 1.43 -11.26 17.18
N VAL A 216 1.37 -12.43 16.57
CA VAL A 216 2.36 -12.92 15.62
C VAL A 216 1.74 -12.85 14.24
N ASP A 217 2.35 -12.06 13.38
CA ASP A 217 2.06 -12.03 11.95
C ASP A 217 2.79 -13.20 11.30
N ILE A 218 2.03 -14.13 10.76
CA ILE A 218 2.54 -15.35 10.13
C ILE A 218 2.52 -15.22 8.59
N GLY A 219 2.28 -14.02 8.06
CA GLY A 219 2.04 -13.74 6.63
C GLY A 219 0.79 -12.90 6.42
#